data_AF-A0A3D0PBM7-F1
#
_entry.id   AF-A0A3D0PBM7-F1
#
_cell.length_a   1.000
_cell.length_b   1.000
_cell.length_c   1.000
_cell.angle_alpha   90.00
_cell.angle_beta   90.00
_cell.angle_gamma   90.00
#
_symmetry.space_group_name_H-M   'P 1'
#
loop_
_entity.id
_entity.type
_entity.pdbx_description
1 polymer ?
#
loop_
_entity_poly.entity_id
_entity_poly.type
_entity_poly.pdbx_seq_one_letter_code
_entity_poly.pdbx_strand_id
1 'polypeptide(L)'
;MLAWPATAWAAEVLQVREPDLLLIGDHNRTYSVRLACIAPVAGEETAALKLLRAKLPRRQRVNLMPMGSRDGLLLARVRPLGQEQDLNDLLITAGLAQATETCQP
;
A
#
# COMPACT_ATOMS: atom_id res chain seq x y z
N MET A 1 15.12 -22.31 -26.29
CA MET A 1 14.68 -20.94 -25.93
C MET A 1 15.26 -20.61 -24.57
N LEU A 2 16.21 -19.69 -24.48
CA LEU A 2 16.70 -19.16 -23.20
C LEU A 2 15.63 -18.19 -22.67
N ALA A 3 14.98 -18.52 -21.56
CA ALA A 3 14.14 -17.57 -20.83
C ALA A 3 15.08 -16.61 -20.09
N TRP A 4 15.15 -15.36 -20.56
CA TRP A 4 15.83 -14.29 -19.83
C TRP A 4 15.06 -14.04 -18.54
N PRO A 5 15.71 -13.93 -17.36
CA PRO A 5 15.00 -13.56 -16.14
C PRO A 5 14.42 -12.17 -16.37
N ALA A 6 13.09 -12.07 -16.35
CA ALA A 6 12.44 -10.78 -16.28
C ALA A 6 12.90 -10.13 -14.98
N THR A 7 13.70 -9.07 -15.08
CA THR A 7 14.01 -8.21 -13.95
C THR A 7 12.68 -7.70 -13.40
N ALA A 8 12.25 -8.25 -12.27
CA ALA A 8 11.07 -7.78 -11.57
C ALA A 8 11.42 -6.38 -11.03
N TRP A 9 10.95 -5.35 -11.73
CA TRP A 9 11.04 -3.99 -11.23
C TRP A 9 10.15 -3.88 -9.99
N ALA A 10 10.67 -3.23 -8.95
CA ALA A 10 9.89 -3.05 -7.74
C ALA A 10 8.72 -2.12 -8.04
N ALA A 11 7.58 -2.43 -7.43
CA ALA A 11 6.42 -1.58 -7.45
C ALA A 11 6.76 -0.22 -6.78
N GLU A 12 6.22 0.87 -7.31
CA GLU A 12 6.41 2.23 -6.82
C GLU A 12 5.06 2.84 -6.47
N VAL A 13 4.97 3.55 -5.35
CA VAL A 13 3.81 4.39 -5.07
C VAL A 13 3.84 5.60 -5.98
N LEU A 14 2.85 5.67 -6.88
CA LEU A 14 2.64 6.80 -7.78
C LEU A 14 1.81 7.90 -7.12
N GLN A 15 0.79 7.50 -6.35
CA GLN A 15 -0.13 8.44 -5.69
C GLN A 15 -0.80 7.83 -4.46
N VAL A 16 -1.04 8.65 -3.44
CA VAL A 16 -1.96 8.34 -2.33
C VAL A 16 -3.32 9.00 -2.64
N ARG A 17 -4.33 8.17 -2.95
CA ARG A 17 -5.66 8.62 -3.38
C ARG A 17 -6.60 8.79 -2.19
N GLU A 18 -6.64 7.80 -1.30
CA GLU A 18 -7.44 7.76 -0.06
C GLU A 18 -6.56 7.26 1.09
N PRO A 19 -6.99 7.37 2.36
CA PRO A 19 -6.24 6.85 3.51
C PRO A 19 -5.87 5.37 3.43
N ASP A 20 -6.61 4.57 2.68
CA ASP A 20 -6.33 3.16 2.41
C ASP A 20 -6.17 2.84 0.91
N LEU A 21 -6.21 3.83 0.00
CA LEU A 21 -6.13 3.59 -1.45
C LEU A 21 -4.89 4.23 -2.09
N LEU A 22 -4.05 3.39 -2.67
CA LEU A 22 -2.80 3.76 -3.32
C LEU A 22 -2.87 3.46 -4.83
N LEU A 23 -2.29 4.35 -5.62
CA LEU A 23 -1.96 4.06 -7.01
C LEU A 23 -0.52 3.59 -7.08
N ILE A 24 -0.30 2.39 -7.58
CA ILE A 24 1.01 1.73 -7.59
C ILE A 24 1.35 1.30 -9.02
N GLY A 25 2.59 1.52 -9.45
CA GLY A 25 3.07 1.13 -10.77
C GLY A 25 4.33 0.27 -10.68
N ASP A 26 4.48 -0.70 -11.58
CA ASP A 26 5.64 -1.59 -11.67
C ASP A 26 6.41 -1.43 -13.00
N HIS A 27 6.31 -0.24 -13.62
CA HIS A 27 6.78 0.10 -14.97
C HIS A 27 6.09 -0.63 -16.14
N ASN A 28 5.30 -1.67 -15.88
CA ASN A 28 4.53 -2.38 -16.90
C ASN A 28 3.04 -2.02 -16.81
N ARG A 29 2.50 -1.99 -15.59
CA ARG A 29 1.08 -1.77 -15.29
C ARG A 29 0.92 -0.85 -14.10
N THR A 30 -0.27 -0.26 -14.01
CA THR A 30 -0.70 0.56 -12.88
C THR A 30 -1.91 -0.10 -12.22
N TYR A 31 -1.88 -0.18 -10.89
CA TYR A 31 -2.88 -0.83 -10.07
C TYR A 31 -3.41 0.14 -9.02
N SER A 32 -4.71 0.09 -8.78
CA SER A 32 -5.29 0.65 -7.56
C SER A 32 -5.24 -0.43 -6.48
N VAL A 33 -4.48 -0.16 -5.43
CA VAL A 33 -4.22 -1.07 -4.32
C VAL A 33 -4.87 -0.49 -3.07
N ARG A 34 -5.80 -1.24 -2.49
CA ARG A 34 -6.37 -0.90 -1.20
C ARG A 34 -5.59 -1.64 -0.10
N LEU A 35 -5.24 -0.92 0.96
CA LEU A 35 -4.55 -1.49 2.12
C LEU A 35 -5.47 -2.53 2.75
N ALA A 36 -5.03 -3.78 2.74
CA ALA A 36 -5.75 -4.86 3.38
C ALA A 36 -5.71 -4.67 4.90
N CYS A 37 -6.60 -5.33 5.63
CA CYS A 37 -6.51 -5.50 7.10
C CYS A 37 -6.68 -4.26 7.96
N ILE A 38 -7.02 -3.12 7.35
CA ILE A 38 -7.22 -1.88 8.09
C ILE A 38 -8.50 -1.19 7.65
N ALA A 39 -9.09 -0.44 8.57
CA ALA A 39 -10.13 0.53 8.30
C ALA A 39 -9.62 1.91 8.76
N PRO A 40 -9.54 2.91 7.87
CA PRO A 40 -9.23 4.29 8.26
C PRO A 40 -10.24 4.81 9.29
N VAL A 41 -9.77 5.62 10.24
CA VAL A 41 -10.64 6.28 11.22
C VAL A 41 -11.42 7.40 10.54
N ALA A 42 -12.75 7.37 10.67
CA ALA A 42 -13.62 8.40 10.13
C ALA A 42 -13.33 9.77 10.77
N GLY A 43 -13.19 10.81 9.94
CA GLY A 43 -12.84 12.16 10.38
C GLY A 43 -11.34 12.44 10.43
N GLU A 44 -10.49 11.42 10.28
CA GLU A 44 -9.03 11.54 10.29
C GLU A 44 -8.40 11.38 8.89
N GLU A 45 -9.20 11.43 7.82
CA GLU A 45 -8.77 11.15 6.45
C GLU A 45 -7.66 12.12 6.01
N THR A 46 -7.78 13.39 6.38
CA THR A 46 -6.77 14.42 6.05
C THR A 46 -5.45 14.14 6.76
N ALA A 47 -5.49 13.73 8.03
CA ALA A 47 -4.30 13.40 8.81
C ALA A 47 -3.61 12.15 8.25
N ALA A 48 -4.38 11.11 7.92
CA ALA A 48 -3.88 9.89 7.27
C ALA A 48 -3.21 10.19 5.93
N LEU A 49 -3.87 10.96 5.06
CA LEU A 49 -3.30 11.37 3.77
C LEU A 49 -2.00 12.17 3.94
N LYS A 50 -1.96 13.11 4.90
CA LYS A 50 -0.77 13.90 5.20
C LYS A 50 0.38 13.02 5.67
N LEU A 51 0.12 12.08 6.58
CA LEU A 51 1.13 11.16 7.09
C LEU A 51 1.67 10.26 5.97
N LEU A 52 0.78 9.64 5.19
CA LEU A 52 1.18 8.77 4.07
C LEU A 52 2.02 9.51 3.04
N ARG A 53 1.61 10.72 2.64
CA ARG A 53 2.37 11.54 1.68
C ARG A 53 3.72 12.00 2.24
N ALA A 54 3.83 12.22 3.56
CA ALA A 54 5.09 12.54 4.20
C ALA A 54 6.05 11.33 4.27
N LYS A 55 5.51 10.12 4.44
CA LYS A 55 6.29 8.87 4.53
C LYS A 55 6.58 8.21 3.18
N LEU A 56 5.84 8.58 2.14
CA LEU A 56 5.98 8.08 0.78
C LEU A 56 6.47 9.21 -0.14
N PRO A 57 7.80 9.48 -0.16
CA PRO A 57 8.36 10.41 -1.13
C PRO A 57 8.05 9.94 -2.56
N ARG A 58 8.16 10.86 -3.54
CA ARG A 58 7.81 10.58 -4.93
C ARG A 58 8.55 9.33 -5.45
N ARG A 59 7.81 8.40 -6.05
CA ARG A 59 8.33 7.11 -6.57
C ARG A 59 8.96 6.20 -5.50
N GLN A 60 8.48 6.30 -4.25
CA GLN A 60 8.90 5.38 -3.20
C GLN A 60 8.63 3.93 -3.64
N ARG A 61 9.70 3.14 -3.75
CA ARG A 61 9.61 1.71 -4.05
C ARG A 61 9.02 0.97 -2.85
N VAL A 62 8.19 -0.02 -3.12
CA VAL A 62 7.47 -0.82 -2.13
C VAL A 62 7.53 -2.30 -2.48
N ASN A 63 7.45 -3.12 -1.45
CA ASN A 63 7.07 -4.51 -1.58
C ASN A 63 5.55 -4.64 -1.40
N LEU A 64 4.90 -5.34 -2.33
CA LEU A 64 3.49 -5.67 -2.25
C LEU A 64 3.35 -7.08 -1.69
N MET A 65 2.47 -7.24 -0.71
CA MET A 65 2.07 -8.54 -0.17
C MET A 65 0.58 -8.71 -0.45
N PRO A 66 0.21 -9.29 -1.63
CA PRO A 66 -1.18 -9.45 -2.03
C PRO A 66 -1.93 -10.37 -1.07
N MET A 67 -3.18 -10.00 -0.76
CA MET A 67 -4.07 -10.76 0.12
C MET A 67 -5.40 -11.14 -0.55
N GLY A 68 -5.65 -10.63 -1.75
CA GLY A 68 -6.84 -10.96 -2.53
C GLY A 68 -7.34 -9.76 -3.31
N SER A 69 -8.62 -9.78 -3.68
CA SER A 69 -9.28 -8.66 -4.33
C SER A 69 -10.68 -8.47 -3.77
N ARG A 70 -11.17 -7.22 -3.80
CA ARG A 70 -12.53 -6.85 -3.41
C ARG A 70 -12.99 -5.70 -4.29
N ASP A 71 -14.20 -5.80 -4.84
CA ASP A 71 -14.80 -4.77 -5.70
C ASP A 71 -13.89 -4.33 -6.87
N GLY A 72 -13.16 -5.28 -7.45
CA GLY A 72 -12.21 -5.03 -8.54
C GLY A 72 -10.90 -4.34 -8.13
N LEU A 73 -10.69 -4.08 -6.84
CA LEU A 73 -9.44 -3.54 -6.29
C LEU A 73 -8.54 -4.65 -5.74
N LEU A 74 -7.23 -4.51 -5.93
CA LEU A 74 -6.23 -5.37 -5.32
C LEU A 74 -6.12 -5.03 -3.83
N LEU A 75 -6.31 -6.03 -2.97
CA LEU A 75 -6.05 -5.92 -1.54
C LEU A 75 -4.64 -6.39 -1.25
N ALA A 76 -3.83 -5.56 -0.60
CA ALA A 76 -2.47 -5.92 -0.22
C ALA A 76 -2.00 -5.18 1.03
N ARG A 77 -1.05 -5.78 1.75
CA ARG A 77 -0.15 -5.02 2.63
C ARG A 77 0.97 -4.42 1.79
N VAL A 78 1.36 -3.20 2.11
CA VAL A 78 2.34 -2.42 1.34
C VAL A 78 3.45 -1.97 2.27
N ARG A 79 4.68 -2.44 2.03
CA ARG A 79 5.86 -2.08 2.81
C ARG A 79 6.84 -1.28 1.98
N PRO A 80 7.18 -0.03 2.36
CA PRO A 80 8.25 0.70 1.70
C PRO A 80 9.57 -0.07 1.75
N LEU A 81 10.27 -0.16 0.62
CA LEU A 81 11.57 -0.82 0.57
C LEU A 81 12.57 -0.09 1.48
N GLY A 82 13.33 -0.85 2.26
CA GLY A 82 14.27 -0.32 3.24
C GLY A 82 13.63 0.10 4.57
N GLN A 83 12.32 -0.10 4.75
CA GLN A 83 11.63 0.09 6.02
C GLN A 83 11.18 -1.26 6.59
N GLU A 84 11.23 -1.39 7.92
CA GLU A 84 10.71 -2.57 8.62
C GLU A 84 9.18 -2.51 8.74
N GLN A 85 8.67 -1.32 9.07
CA GLN A 85 7.25 -1.07 9.25
C GLN A 85 6.54 -0.92 7.91
N ASP A 86 5.38 -1.54 7.78
CA ASP A 86 4.50 -1.34 6.62
C ASP A 86 3.48 -0.23 6.85
N LEU A 87 2.75 0.14 5.79
CA LEU A 87 1.82 1.27 5.86
C LEU A 87 0.63 1.03 6.80
N ASN A 88 0.27 -0.23 7.04
CA ASN A 88 -0.80 -0.57 7.98
C ASN A 88 -0.35 -0.28 9.40
N ASP A 89 0.82 -0.81 9.78
CA ASP A 89 1.39 -0.63 11.12
C ASP A 89 1.64 0.86 11.39
N LEU A 90 2.10 1.60 10.37
CA LEU A 90 2.28 3.06 10.43
C LEU A 90 0.98 3.78 10.79
N LEU A 91 -0.13 3.47 10.09
CA LEU A 91 -1.42 4.12 10.31
C LEU A 91 -2.05 3.71 11.65
N ILE A 92 -1.96 2.43 12.02
CA ILE A 92 -2.47 1.93 13.30
C ILE A 92 -1.73 2.57 14.47
N THR A 93 -0.39 2.61 14.42
CA THR A 93 0.44 3.21 15.48
C THR A 93 0.15 4.72 15.63
N ALA A 94 -0.19 5.40 14.54
CA ALA A 94 -0.57 6.80 14.55
C ALA A 94 -2.02 7.05 15.01
N GLY A 95 -2.81 6.01 15.28
CA GLY A 95 -4.23 6.13 15.62
C GLY A 95 -5.12 6.54 14.45
N LEU A 96 -4.63 6.40 13.20
CA LEU A 96 -5.30 6.85 11.97
C LEU A 96 -6.03 5.72 11.24
N ALA A 97 -5.81 4.48 11.68
CA ALA A 97 -6.55 3.31 11.21
C ALA A 97 -6.69 2.28 12.34
N GLN A 98 -7.68 1.39 12.21
CA GLN A 98 -7.90 0.25 13.10
C GLN A 98 -7.66 -1.04 12.33
N ALA A 99 -7.07 -2.04 13.00
CA ALA A 99 -6.96 -3.37 12.43
C ALA A 99 -8.34 -4.01 12.29
N THR A 100 -8.62 -4.63 11.14
CA THR A 100 -9.85 -5.39 10.93
C THR A 100 -9.63 -6.85 11.29
N GLU A 101 -10.52 -7.44 12.11
CA GLU A 101 -10.39 -8.80 12.66
C GLU A 101 -10.30 -9.91 11.61
N THR A 102 -10.75 -9.66 10.38
CA THR A 102 -10.86 -10.68 9.33
C THR A 102 -9.61 -10.89 8.49
N CYS A 103 -8.48 -10.30 8.86
CA CYS A 103 -7.25 -10.43 8.10
C CYS A 103 -6.41 -11.63 8.51
N GLN A 104 -6.76 -12.78 7.94
CA GLN A 104 -5.87 -13.93 7.91
C GLN A 104 -4.87 -13.76 6.75
N PRO A 105 -3.55 -13.91 6.97
CA PRO A 105 -2.57 -13.96 5.89
C PRO A 105 -2.76 -15.15 4.95
#